data_AF-A0A518I0V5-F1
#
_entry.id   AF-A0A518I0V5-F1
#
_cell.length_a   1.000
_cell.length_b   1.000
_cell.length_c   1.000
_cell.angle_alpha   90.00
_cell.angle_beta   90.00
_cell.angle_gamma   90.00
#
_symmetry.space_group_name_H-M   'P 1'
#
loop_
_entity.id
_entity.type
_entity.pdbx_description
1 polymer ?
#
loop_
_entity_poly.entity_id
_entity_poly.type
_entity_poly.pdbx_seq_one_letter_code
_entity_poly.pdbx_strand_id
1 'polypeptide(L)'
;MHVSGFIALIFAIVVSRFISERAYRDLDSDQKLRLMDGFSSTRMYSMVPLLILVAAFWYLTTKTELDKSLITTAYFGLLIVYVVVRTILNQRKLLALEMPDTYRRMFMTAQAVSLVGVAWFFYTIF
;
A
#
# COMPACT_ATOMS: atom_id res chain seq x y z
N MET A 1 -24.32 5.96 -1.04
CA MET A 1 -23.01 6.59 -1.34
C MET A 1 -21.82 5.60 -1.28
N HIS A 2 -21.98 4.38 -0.76
CA HIS A 2 -20.88 3.39 -0.70
C HIS A 2 -20.45 2.82 -2.06
N VAL A 3 -21.36 2.78 -3.04
CA VAL A 3 -21.09 2.23 -4.38
C VAL A 3 -20.05 3.08 -5.13
N SER A 4 -20.11 4.40 -5.02
CA SER A 4 -19.13 5.30 -5.68
C SER A 4 -17.72 5.16 -5.09
N GLY A 5 -17.61 4.95 -3.77
CA GLY A 5 -16.34 4.66 -3.11
C GLY A 5 -15.72 3.36 -3.60
N PHE A 6 -16.54 2.30 -3.68
CA PHE A 6 -16.10 1.00 -4.16
C PHE A 6 -15.65 1.03 -5.63
N ILE A 7 -16.39 1.74 -6.50
CA ILE A 7 -16.00 1.95 -7.90
C ILE A 7 -14.67 2.70 -7.99
N ALA A 8 -14.51 3.78 -7.23
CA ALA A 8 -13.26 4.55 -7.21
C ALA A 8 -12.07 3.72 -6.73
N LEU A 9 -12.26 2.86 -5.72
CA LEU A 9 -11.24 1.94 -5.23
C LEU A 9 -10.80 0.95 -6.31
N ILE A 10 -11.75 0.28 -6.96
CA ILE A 10 -11.45 -0.67 -8.04
C ILE A 10 -10.71 0.05 -9.17
N PHE A 11 -11.22 1.20 -9.60
CA PHE A 11 -10.59 1.98 -10.66
C PHE A 11 -9.16 2.37 -10.30
N ALA A 12 -8.92 2.85 -9.08
CA ALA A 12 -7.57 3.21 -8.61
C ALA A 12 -6.63 2.00 -8.57
N ILE A 13 -7.10 0.83 -8.12
CA ILE A 13 -6.31 -0.42 -8.11
C ILE A 13 -5.93 -0.81 -9.54
N VAL A 14 -6.90 -0.78 -10.46
CA VAL A 14 -6.68 -1.15 -11.88
C VAL A 14 -5.69 -0.19 -12.54
N VAL A 15 -5.88 1.13 -12.39
CA VAL A 15 -4.96 2.14 -12.95
C VAL A 15 -3.56 2.00 -12.35
N SER A 16 -3.44 1.83 -11.03
CA SER A 16 -2.16 1.60 -10.36
C SER A 16 -1.45 0.36 -10.90
N ARG A 17 -2.20 -0.72 -11.18
CA ARG A 17 -1.65 -1.94 -11.78
C ARG A 17 -1.15 -1.71 -13.20
N PHE A 18 -1.90 -0.99 -14.03
CA PHE A 18 -1.46 -0.65 -15.39
C PHE A 18 -0.18 0.19 -15.39
N ILE A 19 -0.08 1.19 -14.52
CA ILE A 19 1.12 2.03 -14.40
C ILE A 19 2.33 1.19 -13.95
N SER A 20 2.14 0.35 -12.94
CA SER A 20 3.21 -0.51 -12.40
C SER A 20 3.70 -1.53 -13.43
N GLU A 21 2.76 -2.14 -14.16
CA GLU A 21 3.05 -3.13 -15.20
C GLU A 21 3.80 -2.50 -16.37
N ARG A 22 3.38 -1.31 -16.81
CA ARG A 22 4.10 -0.56 -17.85
C ARG A 22 5.53 -0.24 -17.41
N ALA A 23 5.69 0.27 -16.18
CA ALA A 23 7.01 0.57 -15.64
C ALA A 23 7.90 -0.69 -15.58
N TYR A 24 7.33 -1.83 -15.17
CA TYR A 24 8.07 -3.09 -15.10
C TYR A 24 8.51 -3.60 -16.48
N ARG A 25 7.70 -3.40 -17.53
CA ARG A 25 8.06 -3.78 -18.90
C ARG A 25 9.23 -3.00 -19.45
N ASP A 26 9.33 -1.72 -19.09
CA ASP A 26 10.41 -0.81 -19.50
C ASP A 26 11.77 -1.15 -18.87
N LEU A 27 11.81 -2.06 -17.89
CA LEU A 27 13.06 -2.53 -17.29
C LEU A 27 13.76 -3.57 -18.18
N ASP A 28 15.08 -3.47 -18.23
CA ASP A 28 15.91 -4.51 -18.83
C ASP A 28 15.95 -5.79 -17.97
N SER A 29 16.39 -6.91 -18.56
CA SER A 29 16.46 -8.22 -17.91
C SER A 29 17.24 -8.19 -16.59
N ASP A 30 18.39 -7.51 -16.57
CA ASP A 30 19.22 -7.39 -15.36
C ASP A 30 18.55 -6.54 -14.28
N GLN A 31 17.80 -5.52 -14.67
CA GLN A 31 17.05 -4.67 -13.73
C GLN A 31 15.86 -5.43 -13.13
N LYS A 32 15.16 -6.23 -13.94
CA LYS A 32 14.07 -7.10 -13.48
C LYS A 32 14.57 -8.12 -12.46
N LEU A 33 15.73 -8.73 -12.71
CA LEU A 33 16.34 -9.70 -11.80
C LEU A 33 16.71 -9.05 -10.46
N ARG A 34 17.42 -7.91 -10.51
CA ARG A 34 17.75 -7.12 -9.30
C ARG A 34 16.51 -6.71 -8.50
N LEU A 35 15.44 -6.30 -9.18
CA LEU A 35 14.19 -5.93 -8.54
C LEU A 35 13.53 -7.15 -7.86
N MET A 36 13.49 -8.30 -8.54
CA MET A 36 12.91 -9.52 -8.01
C MET A 36 13.67 -10.00 -6.77
N ASP A 37 14.99 -10.12 -6.87
CA ASP A 37 15.85 -10.59 -5.78
C ASP A 37 15.82 -9.62 -4.60
N GLY A 38 15.89 -8.32 -4.90
CA GLY A 38 15.81 -7.26 -3.92
C GLY A 38 14.52 -7.35 -3.10
N PHE A 39 13.35 -7.51 -3.74
CA PHE A 39 12.06 -7.49 -3.04
C PHE A 39 11.57 -8.83 -2.49
N SER A 40 12.23 -9.94 -2.83
CA SER A 40 11.86 -11.30 -2.40
C SER A 40 11.63 -11.40 -0.89
N SER A 41 12.60 -10.96 -0.08
CA SER A 41 12.52 -10.98 1.38
C SER A 41 11.48 -10.00 1.92
N THR A 42 11.42 -8.79 1.37
CA THR A 42 10.50 -7.74 1.83
C THR A 42 9.03 -8.12 1.67
N ARG A 43 8.68 -8.91 0.65
CA ARG A 43 7.30 -9.33 0.44
C ARG A 43 6.76 -10.14 1.62
N MET A 44 7.55 -11.10 2.12
CA MET A 44 7.17 -11.92 3.28
C MET A 44 7.02 -11.07 4.55
N TYR A 45 8.02 -10.23 4.86
CA TYR A 45 7.98 -9.40 6.07
C TYR A 45 6.90 -8.31 6.02
N SER A 46 6.48 -7.87 4.83
CA SER A 46 5.46 -6.83 4.72
C SER A 46 4.07 -7.28 5.19
N MET A 47 3.74 -8.58 5.12
CA MET A 47 2.44 -9.10 5.56
C MET A 47 2.32 -9.20 7.08
N VAL A 48 3.43 -9.42 7.78
CA VAL A 48 3.43 -9.68 9.23
C VAL A 48 2.85 -8.51 10.04
N PRO A 49 3.29 -7.23 9.87
CA PRO A 49 2.70 -6.11 10.59
C PRO A 49 1.22 -5.91 10.29
N LEU A 50 0.78 -6.20 9.07
CA LEU A 50 -0.61 -6.04 8.66
C LEU A 50 -1.50 -7.09 9.32
N LEU A 51 -1.04 -8.33 9.43
CA LEU A 51 -1.74 -9.37 10.20
C LEU A 51 -1.80 -9.05 11.69
N ILE A 52 -0.72 -8.53 12.27
CA ILE A 52 -0.69 -8.07 13.67
C ILE A 52 -1.73 -6.97 13.89
N LEU A 53 -1.79 -5.98 12.99
CA LEU A 53 -2.77 -4.90 13.04
C LEU A 53 -4.21 -5.42 13.01
N VAL A 54 -4.51 -6.37 12.10
CA VAL A 54 -5.84 -6.98 12.00
C VAL A 54 -6.19 -7.77 13.27
N ALA A 55 -5.25 -8.57 13.79
CA ALA A 55 -5.45 -9.34 15.02
C ALA A 55 -5.67 -8.42 16.23
N ALA A 56 -4.89 -7.35 16.35
CA ALA A 56 -5.05 -6.35 17.40
C ALA A 56 -6.40 -5.64 17.33
N PHE A 57 -6.83 -5.23 16.13
CA PHE A 57 -8.15 -4.63 15.92
C PHE A 57 -9.28 -5.57 16.31
N TRP A 58 -9.22 -6.83 15.86
CA TRP A 58 -10.22 -7.85 16.21
C TRP A 58 -10.26 -8.13 17.70
N TYR A 59 -9.11 -8.24 18.35
CA TYR A 59 -9.04 -8.46 19.80
C TYR A 59 -9.61 -7.28 20.59
N LEU A 60 -9.20 -6.05 20.27
CA LEU A 60 -9.69 -4.84 20.94
C LEU A 60 -11.21 -4.67 20.76
N THR A 61 -11.74 -4.88 19.56
CA THR A 61 -13.19 -4.71 19.30
C THR A 61 -14.07 -5.79 19.92
N THR A 62 -13.52 -6.99 20.22
CA THR A 62 -14.31 -8.12 20.76
C THR A 62 -14.12 -8.36 22.26
N LYS A 63 -12.96 -7.97 22.82
CA LYS A 63 -12.61 -8.26 24.23
C LYS A 63 -12.59 -7.03 25.13
N THR A 64 -12.70 -5.83 24.59
CA THR A 64 -12.73 -4.60 25.39
C THR A 64 -14.03 -3.83 25.16
N GLU A 65 -14.51 -3.15 26.21
CA GLU A 65 -15.64 -2.22 26.13
C GLU A 65 -15.22 -0.80 25.70
N LEU A 66 -14.00 -0.66 25.16
CA LEU A 66 -13.53 0.61 24.64
C LEU A 66 -14.47 1.13 23.55
N ASP A 67 -14.55 2.45 23.44
CA ASP A 67 -15.32 3.09 22.39
C ASP A 67 -14.84 2.61 21.01
N LYS A 68 -15.76 1.99 20.27
CA LYS A 68 -15.53 1.48 18.93
C LYS A 68 -15.02 2.58 18.00
N SER A 69 -15.54 3.81 18.14
CA SER A 69 -15.11 4.96 17.35
C SER A 69 -13.62 5.27 17.55
N LEU A 70 -13.15 5.22 18.79
CA LEU A 70 -11.75 5.46 19.13
C LEU A 70 -10.86 4.34 18.58
N ILE A 71 -11.25 3.07 18.75
CA ILE A 71 -10.49 1.92 18.21
C ILE A 71 -10.39 2.03 16.68
N THR A 72 -11.51 2.31 16.00
CA THR A 72 -11.56 2.44 14.55
C THR A 72 -10.68 3.59 14.06
N THR A 73 -10.76 4.76 14.70
CA THR A 73 -9.93 5.93 14.35
C THR A 73 -8.44 5.64 14.54
N ALA A 74 -8.07 5.02 15.68
CA ALA A 74 -6.69 4.65 15.97
C ALA A 74 -6.16 3.61 14.97
N TYR A 75 -6.96 2.58 14.64
CA TYR A 75 -6.60 1.56 13.67
C TYR A 75 -6.35 2.15 12.28
N PHE A 76 -7.23 3.03 11.79
CA PHE A 76 -7.04 3.69 10.50
C PHE A 76 -5.87 4.66 10.51
N GLY A 77 -5.66 5.41 11.59
CA GLY A 77 -4.47 6.23 11.76
C GLY A 77 -3.19 5.41 11.63
N LEU A 78 -3.14 4.25 12.29
CA LEU A 78 -1.97 3.36 12.26
C LEU A 78 -1.78 2.72 10.88
N LEU A 79 -2.86 2.37 10.17
CA LEU A 79 -2.80 1.91 8.79
C LEU A 79 -2.21 2.97 7.84
N ILE A 80 -2.64 4.22 7.97
CA ILE A 80 -2.10 5.33 7.15
C ILE A 80 -0.59 5.48 7.42
N VAL A 81 -0.18 5.51 8.69
CA VAL A 81 1.24 5.58 9.08
C VAL A 81 2.01 4.40 8.49
N TYR A 82 1.49 3.17 8.61
CA TYR A 82 2.11 1.97 8.05
C TYR A 82 2.30 2.09 6.54
N VAL A 83 1.28 2.54 5.79
CA VAL A 83 1.38 2.71 4.34
C VAL A 83 2.43 3.75 3.98
N VAL A 84 2.44 4.91 4.65
CA VAL A 84 3.44 5.97 4.41
C VAL A 84 4.86 5.47 4.67
N VAL A 85 5.10 4.83 5.83
CA VAL A 85 6.40 4.26 6.18
C VAL A 85 6.82 3.21 5.13
N ARG A 86 5.91 2.31 4.76
CA ARG A 86 6.17 1.29 3.73
C ARG A 86 6.51 1.91 2.38
N THR A 87 5.82 2.95 1.94
CA THR A 87 6.12 3.67 0.70
C THR A 87 7.50 4.30 0.73
N ILE A 88 7.88 4.93 1.86
CA ILE A 88 9.22 5.50 2.04
C ILE A 88 10.29 4.41 1.99
N LEU A 89 10.09 3.30 2.71
CA LEU A 89 11.03 2.17 2.71
C LEU A 89 11.19 1.55 1.32
N ASN A 90 10.09 1.37 0.59
CA ASN A 90 10.12 0.90 -0.79
C ASN A 90 10.91 1.84 -1.70
N GLN A 91 10.75 3.15 -1.54
CA GLN A 91 11.48 4.14 -2.33
C GLN A 91 12.99 4.10 -2.03
N ARG A 92 13.36 4.05 -0.74
CA ARG A 92 14.76 3.89 -0.32
C ARG A 92 15.36 2.60 -0.87
N LYS A 93 14.57 1.52 -0.91
CA LYS A 93 14.99 0.24 -1.47
C LYS A 93 15.18 0.30 -2.99
N LEU A 94 14.30 0.97 -3.72
CA LEU A 94 14.47 1.20 -5.16
C LEU A 94 15.71 2.04 -5.48
N LEU A 95 16.03 3.02 -4.62
CA LEU A 95 17.27 3.79 -4.71
C LEU A 95 18.50 2.89 -4.48
N ALA A 96 18.46 2.04 -3.45
CA ALA A 96 19.56 1.11 -3.13
C ALA A 96 19.80 0.04 -4.22
N LEU A 97 18.77 -0.30 -5.00
CA LEU A 97 18.87 -1.23 -6.14
C LEU A 97 19.31 -0.54 -7.44
N GLU A 98 19.59 0.78 -7.40
CA GLU A 98 19.96 1.58 -8.57
C GLU A 98 18.91 1.53 -9.69
N MET A 99 17.63 1.46 -9.31
CA MET A 99 16.55 1.41 -10.29
C MET A 99 16.44 2.74 -11.07
N PRO A 100 16.14 2.70 -12.38
CA PRO A 100 16.02 3.90 -13.21
C PRO A 100 15.03 4.91 -12.65
N ASP A 101 15.34 6.20 -12.81
CA ASP A 101 14.47 7.29 -12.35
C ASP A 101 13.04 7.21 -12.91
N THR A 102 12.92 6.81 -14.18
CA THR A 102 11.63 6.63 -14.85
C THR A 102 10.78 5.58 -14.13
N TYR A 103 11.38 4.43 -13.78
CA TYR A 103 10.71 3.37 -13.05
C TYR A 103 10.29 3.84 -11.65
N ARG A 104 11.19 4.51 -10.92
CA ARG A 104 10.92 5.02 -9.57
C ARG A 104 9.75 6.00 -9.56
N ARG A 105 9.70 6.92 -10.53
CA ARG A 105 8.61 7.89 -10.68
C ARG A 105 7.29 7.21 -10.98
N MET A 106 7.25 6.29 -11.96
CA MET A 106 6.02 5.55 -12.28
C MET A 106 5.54 4.70 -11.10
N PHE A 107 6.45 4.06 -10.38
CA PHE A 107 6.12 3.29 -9.17
C PHE A 107 5.54 4.19 -8.06
N MET A 108 6.10 5.39 -7.86
CA MET A 108 5.52 6.38 -6.95
C MET A 108 4.14 6.85 -7.40
N THR A 109 3.95 7.12 -8.70
CA THR A 109 2.65 7.52 -9.24
C THR A 109 1.60 6.43 -9.03
N ALA A 110 1.95 5.16 -9.29
CA ALA A 110 1.06 4.03 -9.04
C ALA A 110 0.65 3.95 -7.55
N GLN A 111 1.62 4.06 -6.65
CA GLN A 111 1.34 4.07 -5.21
C GLN A 111 0.45 5.24 -4.79
N ALA A 112 0.70 6.44 -5.32
CA ALA A 112 -0.12 7.62 -5.04
C ALA A 112 -1.56 7.42 -5.53
N VAL A 113 -1.75 6.93 -6.75
CA VAL A 113 -3.08 6.61 -7.29
C VAL A 113 -3.81 5.60 -6.40
N SER A 114 -3.13 4.52 -6.01
CA SER A 114 -3.71 3.51 -5.12
C SER A 114 -4.08 4.10 -3.76
N LEU A 115 -3.24 4.96 -3.18
CA LEU A 115 -3.45 5.57 -1.86
C LEU A 115 -4.61 6.55 -1.88
N VAL A 116 -4.72 7.36 -2.94
CA VAL A 116 -5.86 8.26 -3.17
C VAL A 116 -7.17 7.47 -3.29
N GLY A 117 -7.16 6.36 -4.04
CA GLY A 117 -8.34 5.49 -4.15
C GLY A 117 -8.79 4.90 -2.81
N VAL A 118 -7.83 4.47 -2.00
CA VAL A 118 -8.10 3.96 -0.63
C VAL A 118 -8.62 5.07 0.28
N ALA A 119 -7.99 6.25 0.27
CA ALA A 119 -8.43 7.38 1.07
C ALA A 119 -9.85 7.83 0.71
N TRP A 120 -10.17 7.88 -0.59
CA TRP A 120 -11.50 8.21 -1.08
C TRP A 120 -12.54 7.16 -0.66
N PHE A 121 -12.22 5.87 -0.78
CA PHE A 121 -13.08 4.79 -0.32
C PHE A 121 -13.45 4.96 1.16
N PHE A 122 -12.47 5.22 2.02
CA PHE A 122 -12.72 5.45 3.44
C PHE A 122 -13.58 6.69 3.70
N TYR A 123 -13.31 7.80 3.01
CA TYR A 123 -14.11 9.02 3.10
C TYR A 123 -15.59 8.80 2.72
N THR A 124 -15.89 7.83 1.85
CA THR A 124 -17.28 7.52 1.46
C THR A 124 -17.98 6.48 2.33
N ILE A 125 -17.23 5.79 3.20
CA ILE A 125 -17.76 4.76 4.11
C ILE A 125 -18.00 5.34 5.50
N PHE A 126 -17.12 6.22 5.97
CA PHE A 126 -17.20 6.91 7.24
C PHE A 126 -17.74 8.32 7.05
#